data_AF-U1YM14-F1
#
_entry.id   AF-U1YM14-F1
#
_cell.length_a   1.000
_cell.length_b   1.000
_cell.length_c   1.000
_cell.angle_alpha   90.00
_cell.angle_beta   90.00
_cell.angle_gamma   90.00
#
_symmetry.space_group_name_H-M   'P 1'
#
loop_
_entity.id
_entity.type
_entity.pdbx_description
1 polymer ?
#
loop_
_entity_poly.entity_id
_entity_poly.type
_entity_poly.pdbx_seq_one_letter_code
_entity_poly.pdbx_strand_id
1 'polypeptide(L)'
;MYVMHCTWKYKNWRDLFSYCLNNANKFRIVFPGSMAQIDPNNPLGEGKKEFLNLKDIEIKNATNTKDSIQVEGVLGKESRDLLLKFQEPSFNGNMSHLWNFSIQKDDVFSLEIQDFSVALLTSSENYIKELEKTGINITNEWDKVTEQR
;
A
#
# COMPACT_ATOMS: atom_id res chain seq x y z
N MET A 1 11.94 0.85 10.99
CA MET A 1 11.00 1.27 9.94
C MET A 1 11.70 2.28 9.05
N TYR A 2 11.40 2.29 7.76
CA TYR A 2 11.86 3.31 6.82
C TYR A 2 10.64 4.10 6.35
N VAL A 3 10.76 5.44 6.28
CA VAL A 3 9.67 6.32 5.85
C VAL A 3 10.11 7.20 4.69
N MET A 4 9.19 7.40 3.74
CA MET A 4 9.32 8.31 2.61
C MET A 4 8.04 9.12 2.43
N HIS A 5 8.16 10.44 2.44
CA HIS A 5 6.99 11.34 2.37
C HIS A 5 6.37 11.49 0.98
N CYS A 6 7.08 11.17 -0.11
CA CYS A 6 6.60 11.38 -1.47
C CYS A 6 7.04 10.24 -2.41
N THR A 7 6.24 9.18 -2.51
CA THR A 7 6.51 8.02 -3.36
C THR A 7 6.76 8.34 -4.83
N TRP A 8 5.94 9.18 -5.43
CA TRP A 8 6.06 9.52 -6.85
C TRP A 8 7.29 10.37 -7.20
N LYS A 9 8.05 10.83 -6.20
CA LYS A 9 9.34 11.50 -6.42
C LYS A 9 10.52 10.54 -6.35
N TYR A 10 10.33 9.35 -5.81
CA TYR A 10 11.38 8.34 -5.75
C TYR A 10 11.56 7.71 -7.14
N LYS A 11 12.78 7.85 -7.67
CA LYS A 11 13.09 7.50 -9.06
C LYS A 11 12.79 6.02 -9.37
N ASN A 12 12.97 5.14 -8.40
CA ASN A 12 12.77 3.69 -8.58
C ASN A 12 11.48 3.20 -7.89
N TRP A 13 10.49 4.08 -7.73
CA TRP A 13 9.25 3.76 -7.03
C TRP A 13 8.49 2.60 -7.68
N ARG A 14 8.41 2.58 -9.01
CA ARG A 14 7.80 1.47 -9.76
C ARG A 14 8.44 0.13 -9.41
N ASP A 15 9.77 0.08 -9.37
CA ASP A 15 10.51 -1.17 -9.13
C ASP A 15 10.34 -1.64 -7.68
N LEU A 16 10.43 -0.74 -6.71
CA LEU A 16 10.19 -1.05 -5.30
C LEU A 16 8.77 -1.53 -5.06
N PHE A 17 7.77 -0.81 -5.54
CA PHE A 17 6.37 -1.19 -5.37
C PHE A 17 6.10 -2.54 -6.03
N SER A 18 6.57 -2.74 -7.26
CA SER A 18 6.39 -3.99 -8.00
C SER A 18 7.08 -5.17 -7.30
N TYR A 19 8.28 -4.97 -6.76
CA TYR A 19 8.99 -5.99 -5.99
C TYR A 19 8.22 -6.38 -4.73
N CYS A 20 7.78 -5.39 -3.94
CA CYS A 20 6.98 -5.61 -2.75
C CYS A 20 5.66 -6.28 -3.10
N LEU A 21 4.94 -5.81 -4.12
CA LEU A 21 3.71 -6.42 -4.57
C LEU A 21 3.93 -7.88 -4.91
N ASN A 22 4.90 -8.22 -5.76
CA ASN A 22 5.21 -9.58 -6.18
C ASN A 22 5.59 -10.53 -5.03
N ASN A 23 6.16 -10.01 -3.95
CA ASN A 23 6.56 -10.81 -2.78
C ASN A 23 5.51 -10.85 -1.66
N ALA A 24 4.56 -9.92 -1.65
CA ALA A 24 3.50 -9.84 -0.65
C ALA A 24 2.45 -10.95 -0.85
N ASN A 25 1.80 -11.35 0.23
CA ASN A 25 0.74 -12.36 0.23
C ASN A 25 -0.62 -11.83 0.69
N LYS A 26 -0.67 -10.63 1.29
CA LYS A 26 -1.89 -10.01 1.80
C LYS A 26 -1.93 -8.53 1.46
N PHE A 27 -3.14 -8.01 1.32
CA PHE A 27 -3.39 -6.57 1.22
C PHE A 27 -4.41 -6.14 2.27
N ARG A 28 -4.38 -4.84 2.57
CA ARG A 28 -5.36 -4.13 3.39
C ARG A 28 -5.60 -2.76 2.77
N ILE A 29 -6.85 -2.35 2.65
CA ILE A 29 -7.21 -1.01 2.13
C ILE A 29 -8.24 -0.40 3.08
N VAL A 30 -8.11 0.89 3.35
CA VAL A 30 -9.07 1.65 4.15
C VAL A 30 -9.89 2.55 3.23
N PHE A 31 -11.21 2.42 3.32
CA PHE A 31 -12.15 3.29 2.60
C PHE A 31 -13.07 4.02 3.58
N PRO A 32 -13.39 5.30 3.33
CA PRO A 32 -14.38 6.02 4.11
C PRO A 32 -15.79 5.46 3.87
N GLY A 33 -16.65 5.67 4.85
CA GLY A 33 -18.04 5.23 4.88
C GLY A 33 -18.23 3.73 5.08
N SER A 34 -19.48 3.29 4.99
CA SER A 34 -19.88 1.87 5.05
C SER A 34 -19.81 1.19 3.69
N MET A 35 -20.00 -0.13 3.62
CA MET A 35 -20.01 -0.88 2.35
C MET A 35 -21.03 -0.35 1.33
N ALA A 36 -22.19 0.12 1.79
CA ALA A 36 -23.27 0.61 0.92
C ALA A 36 -23.02 2.03 0.37
N GLN A 37 -22.08 2.76 0.95
CA GLN A 37 -21.78 4.14 0.57
C GLN A 37 -20.66 4.17 -0.46
N ILE A 38 -21.05 4.26 -1.73
CA ILE A 38 -20.15 4.50 -2.86
C ILE A 38 -20.50 5.87 -3.43
N ASP A 39 -19.70 6.88 -3.11
CA ASP A 39 -19.82 8.22 -3.66
C ASP A 39 -18.75 8.40 -4.75
N PRO A 40 -19.13 8.51 -6.04
CA PRO A 40 -18.18 8.66 -7.13
C PRO A 40 -17.44 10.00 -7.10
N ASN A 41 -17.90 10.98 -6.33
CA ASN A 41 -17.25 12.28 -6.19
C ASN A 41 -16.28 12.35 -5.00
N ASN A 42 -16.20 11.30 -4.18
CA ASN A 42 -15.29 11.25 -3.05
C ASN A 42 -13.94 10.62 -3.46
N PRO A 43 -12.86 11.40 -3.60
CA PRO A 43 -11.56 10.88 -4.03
C PRO A 43 -10.97 9.86 -3.04
N LEU A 44 -11.34 9.94 -1.76
CA LEU A 44 -10.90 9.00 -0.72
C LEU A 44 -11.54 7.60 -0.89
N GLY A 45 -12.62 7.50 -1.67
CA GLY A 45 -13.34 6.27 -1.94
C GLY A 45 -13.02 5.62 -3.29
N GLU A 46 -12.04 6.15 -4.04
CA GLU A 46 -11.69 5.60 -5.35
C GLU A 46 -11.23 4.13 -5.24
N GLY A 47 -11.68 3.29 -6.16
CA GLY A 47 -11.40 1.85 -6.14
C GLY A 47 -12.24 1.02 -5.17
N LYS A 48 -13.01 1.64 -4.27
CA LYS A 48 -13.85 0.92 -3.28
C LYS A 48 -14.75 -0.13 -3.93
N LYS A 49 -15.43 0.24 -5.01
CA LYS A 49 -16.34 -0.68 -5.72
C LYS A 49 -15.59 -1.90 -6.26
N GLU A 50 -14.44 -1.69 -6.85
CA GLU A 50 -13.61 -2.75 -7.44
C GLU A 50 -13.11 -3.73 -6.37
N PHE A 51 -12.60 -3.21 -5.24
CA PHE A 51 -12.08 -4.07 -4.16
C PHE A 51 -13.19 -4.80 -3.40
N LEU A 52 -14.39 -4.21 -3.26
CA LEU A 52 -15.55 -4.89 -2.67
C LEU A 52 -16.08 -6.05 -3.54
N ASN A 53 -15.74 -6.09 -4.83
CA ASN A 53 -16.13 -7.17 -5.74
C ASN A 53 -15.13 -8.32 -5.81
N LEU A 54 -13.98 -8.21 -5.14
CA LEU A 54 -13.01 -9.30 -5.08
C LEU A 54 -13.56 -10.49 -4.30
N LYS A 55 -13.17 -11.69 -4.70
CA LYS A 55 -13.44 -12.91 -3.93
C LYS A 55 -12.50 -13.01 -2.73
N ASP A 56 -12.95 -13.75 -1.71
CA ASP A 56 -12.16 -14.11 -0.53
C ASP A 56 -11.58 -12.90 0.23
N ILE A 57 -12.37 -11.82 0.31
CA ILE A 57 -12.08 -10.65 1.11
C ILE A 57 -12.78 -10.70 2.47
N GLU A 58 -12.15 -10.09 3.47
CA GLU A 58 -12.74 -9.78 4.76
C GLU A 58 -13.01 -8.27 4.84
N ILE A 59 -14.16 -7.89 5.38
CA ILE A 59 -14.53 -6.48 5.58
C ILE A 59 -14.83 -6.27 7.06
N LYS A 60 -14.18 -5.28 7.66
CA LYS A 60 -14.40 -4.89 9.06
C LYS A 60 -14.36 -3.39 9.24
N ASN A 61 -14.75 -2.91 10.41
CA ASN A 61 -14.59 -1.51 10.75
C ASN A 61 -13.09 -1.19 10.92
N ALA A 62 -12.65 -0.05 10.38
CA ALA A 62 -11.28 0.40 10.56
C ALA A 62 -11.07 0.80 12.03
N THR A 63 -10.05 0.23 12.69
CA THR A 63 -9.83 0.40 14.13
C THR A 63 -9.54 1.84 14.54
N ASN A 64 -8.88 2.60 13.67
CA ASN A 64 -8.36 3.95 13.97
C ASN A 64 -9.00 5.06 13.14
N THR A 65 -10.02 4.74 12.34
CA THR A 65 -10.65 5.69 11.44
C THR A 65 -12.15 5.55 11.58
N LYS A 66 -12.76 6.53 12.26
CA LYS A 66 -14.22 6.57 12.43
C LYS A 66 -14.88 6.58 11.06
N ASP A 67 -16.04 5.93 10.97
CA ASP A 67 -16.87 5.90 9.78
C ASP A 67 -16.08 5.44 8.54
N SER A 68 -15.23 4.42 8.71
CA SER A 68 -14.44 3.82 7.63
C SER A 68 -14.44 2.30 7.75
N ILE A 69 -14.37 1.63 6.60
CA ILE A 69 -14.19 0.20 6.50
C ILE A 69 -12.76 -0.14 6.11
N GLN A 70 -12.34 -1.32 6.53
CA GLN A 70 -11.10 -1.95 6.14
C GLN A 70 -11.42 -3.19 5.33
N VAL A 71 -10.90 -3.26 4.12
CA VAL A 71 -11.01 -4.41 3.21
C VAL A 71 -9.67 -5.13 3.22
N GLU A 72 -9.66 -6.40 3.58
CA GLU A 72 -8.47 -7.25 3.61
C GLU A 72 -8.65 -8.47 2.72
N GLY A 73 -7.55 -9.00 2.20
CA GLY A 73 -7.61 -10.24 1.42
C GLY A 73 -6.23 -10.77 1.07
N VAL A 74 -6.23 -11.97 0.48
CA VAL A 74 -5.01 -12.58 -0.09
C VAL A 74 -4.67 -11.89 -1.41
N LEU A 75 -3.37 -11.69 -1.66
CA LEU A 75 -2.89 -11.13 -2.92
C LEU A 75 -2.87 -12.18 -4.03
N GLY A 76 -4.03 -12.35 -4.68
CA GLY A 76 -4.18 -13.06 -5.95
C GLY A 76 -3.92 -12.16 -7.18
N LYS A 77 -4.07 -12.73 -8.38
CA LYS A 77 -3.88 -12.00 -9.65
C LYS A 77 -4.75 -10.74 -9.74
N GLU A 78 -6.06 -10.87 -9.49
CA GLU A 78 -7.01 -9.75 -9.61
C GLU A 78 -6.70 -8.60 -8.66
N SER A 79 -6.44 -8.90 -7.38
CA SER A 79 -6.06 -7.87 -6.39
C SER A 79 -4.74 -7.17 -6.73
N ARG A 80 -3.77 -7.89 -7.32
CA ARG A 80 -2.49 -7.31 -7.76
C ARG A 80 -2.70 -6.38 -8.94
N ASP A 81 -3.49 -6.81 -9.92
CA ASP A 81 -3.83 -6.01 -11.09
C ASP A 81 -4.56 -4.71 -10.68
N LEU A 82 -5.48 -4.78 -9.70
CA LEU A 82 -6.16 -3.60 -9.16
C LEU A 82 -5.19 -2.67 -8.42
N LEU A 83 -4.38 -3.18 -7.49
CA LEU A 83 -3.40 -2.37 -6.75
C LEU A 83 -2.43 -1.68 -7.70
N LEU A 84 -1.93 -2.40 -8.71
CA LEU A 84 -1.07 -1.82 -9.73
C LEU A 84 -1.79 -0.73 -10.52
N LYS A 85 -3.03 -0.97 -10.97
CA LYS A 85 -3.85 0.02 -11.69
C LYS A 85 -3.99 1.32 -10.90
N PHE A 86 -4.35 1.25 -9.63
CA PHE A 86 -4.55 2.45 -8.82
C PHE A 86 -3.24 3.11 -8.36
N GLN A 87 -2.14 2.36 -8.33
CA GLN A 87 -0.82 2.90 -8.04
C GLN A 87 -0.13 3.51 -9.27
N GLU A 88 -0.48 3.08 -10.49
CA GLU A 88 0.15 3.48 -11.75
C GLU A 88 0.38 5.00 -11.91
N PRO A 89 -0.55 5.89 -11.51
CA PRO A 89 -0.33 7.33 -11.61
C PRO A 89 0.91 7.81 -10.83
N SER A 90 1.21 7.17 -9.70
CA SER A 90 2.39 7.48 -8.89
C SER A 90 3.72 7.14 -9.54
N PHE A 91 3.74 6.22 -10.51
CA PHE A 91 4.95 5.93 -11.27
C PHE A 91 5.26 7.00 -12.32
N ASN A 92 4.31 7.89 -12.58
CA ASN A 92 4.38 8.92 -13.60
C ASN A 92 4.36 10.34 -12.99
N GLY A 93 4.68 10.47 -11.70
CA GLY A 93 4.83 11.77 -11.02
C GLY A 93 3.54 12.34 -10.39
N ASN A 94 2.46 11.57 -10.32
CA ASN A 94 1.20 11.96 -9.68
C ASN A 94 0.98 11.23 -8.34
N MET A 95 -0.13 11.48 -7.64
CA MET A 95 -0.47 10.71 -6.44
C MET A 95 -1.08 9.35 -6.80
N SER A 96 -1.01 8.37 -5.88
CA SER A 96 -1.85 7.18 -6.02
C SER A 96 -3.32 7.58 -6.03
N HIS A 97 -4.18 6.77 -6.65
CA HIS A 97 -5.62 6.95 -6.54
C HIS A 97 -6.18 6.33 -5.26
N LEU A 98 -5.48 5.37 -4.67
CA LEU A 98 -5.86 4.84 -3.35
C LEU A 98 -5.31 5.76 -2.26
N TRP A 99 -6.20 6.18 -1.37
CA TRP A 99 -5.83 7.04 -0.24
C TRP A 99 -4.94 6.34 0.78
N ASN A 100 -5.38 5.17 1.28
CA ASN A 100 -4.70 4.44 2.35
C ASN A 100 -4.76 2.93 2.10
N PHE A 101 -3.60 2.30 1.94
CA PHE A 101 -3.52 0.84 1.81
C PHE A 101 -2.17 0.28 2.23
N SER A 102 -2.10 -1.02 2.44
CA SER A 102 -0.84 -1.74 2.64
C SER A 102 -0.82 -3.07 1.90
N ILE A 103 0.40 -3.47 1.54
CA ILE A 103 0.73 -4.81 1.05
C ILE A 103 1.80 -5.39 1.98
N GLN A 104 1.61 -6.64 2.37
CA GLN A 104 2.46 -7.27 3.38
C GLN A 104 2.79 -8.71 3.02
N LYS A 105 3.94 -9.17 3.51
CA LYS A 105 4.36 -10.57 3.47
C LYS A 105 4.55 -11.05 4.90
N ASP A 106 3.47 -11.54 5.51
CA ASP A 106 3.44 -11.99 6.92
C ASP A 106 4.30 -11.07 7.83
N ASP A 107 5.26 -11.64 8.56
CA ASP A 107 6.16 -10.90 9.46
C ASP A 107 7.47 -10.41 8.79
N VAL A 108 7.57 -10.53 7.46
CA VAL A 108 8.78 -10.16 6.72
C VAL A 108 8.80 -8.66 6.42
N PHE A 109 7.74 -8.14 5.82
CA PHE A 109 7.60 -6.71 5.56
C PHE A 109 6.14 -6.27 5.43
N SER A 110 5.92 -4.99 5.66
CA SER A 110 4.72 -4.24 5.28
C SER A 110 5.14 -2.98 4.53
N LEU A 111 4.61 -2.79 3.33
CA LEU A 111 4.68 -1.53 2.58
C LEU A 111 3.31 -0.87 2.67
N GLU A 112 3.24 0.27 3.33
CA GLU A 112 2.02 1.06 3.51
C GLU A 112 2.10 2.33 2.69
N ILE A 113 1.03 2.66 1.99
CA ILE A 113 0.79 3.96 1.38
C ILE A 113 -0.28 4.68 2.19
N GLN A 114 0.08 5.85 2.70
CA GLN A 114 -0.79 6.71 3.45
C GLN A 114 -0.93 8.07 2.77
N ASP A 115 -2.11 8.67 2.88
CA ASP A 115 -2.41 9.99 2.30
C ASP A 115 -1.99 10.09 0.82
N PHE A 116 -2.30 9.05 0.03
CA PHE A 116 -1.98 8.87 -1.39
C PHE A 116 -0.48 8.79 -1.76
N SER A 117 0.41 9.12 -0.84
CA SER A 117 1.79 9.56 -1.13
C SER A 117 2.86 8.94 -0.28
N VAL A 118 2.55 8.82 1.00
CA VAL A 118 3.53 8.58 2.05
C VAL A 118 3.74 7.08 2.10
N ALA A 119 4.93 6.63 1.74
CA ALA A 119 5.27 5.23 1.88
C ALA A 119 5.99 4.97 3.20
N LEU A 120 5.56 3.91 3.88
CA LEU A 120 6.22 3.38 5.05
C LEU A 120 6.57 1.93 4.75
N LEU A 121 7.85 1.60 4.86
CA LEU A 121 8.34 0.24 4.73
C LEU A 121 8.81 -0.23 6.11
N THR A 122 8.03 -1.12 6.71
CA THR A 122 8.39 -1.79 7.96
C THR A 122 8.93 -3.17 7.61
N SER A 123 10.19 -3.43 7.96
CA SER A 123 10.83 -4.71 7.69
C SER A 123 12.07 -4.94 8.58
N SER A 124 12.59 -6.16 8.57
CA SER A 124 13.86 -6.52 9.18
C SER A 124 15.05 -5.99 8.37
N GLU A 125 16.19 -5.75 9.02
CA GLU A 125 17.42 -5.33 8.33
C GLU A 125 17.91 -6.36 7.30
N ASN A 126 17.64 -7.64 7.52
CA ASN A 126 17.99 -8.70 6.58
C ASN A 126 17.21 -8.56 5.26
N TYR A 127 15.92 -8.24 5.34
CA TYR A 127 15.12 -8.03 4.13
C TYR A 127 15.57 -6.79 3.35
N ILE A 128 16.00 -5.72 4.04
CA ILE A 128 16.58 -4.54 3.37
C ILE A 128 17.84 -4.93 2.60
N LYS A 129 18.72 -5.75 3.19
CA LYS A 129 19.90 -6.25 2.47
C LYS A 129 19.55 -7.13 1.26
N GLU A 130 18.49 -7.94 1.35
CA GLU A 130 18.00 -8.72 0.20
C GLU A 130 17.43 -7.80 -0.90
N LEU A 131 16.69 -6.77 -0.53
CA LEU A 131 16.16 -5.77 -1.46
C LEU A 131 17.29 -5.01 -2.17
N GLU A 132 18.37 -4.67 -1.47
CA GLU A 132 19.54 -4.02 -2.05
C GLU A 132 20.26 -4.91 -3.09
N LYS A 133 20.27 -6.24 -2.89
CA LYS A 133 20.83 -7.18 -3.87
C LYS A 133 20.08 -7.19 -5.19
N THR A 134 18.81 -6.77 -5.21
CA THR A 134 18.02 -6.63 -6.44
C THR A 134 18.23 -5.27 -7.13
N GLY A 135 19.14 -4.43 -6.62
CA GLY A 135 19.43 -3.09 -7.14
C GLY A 135 18.51 -2.00 -6.59
N ILE A 136 17.59 -2.33 -5.66
CA ILE A 136 16.68 -1.38 -5.04
C ILE A 136 17.32 -0.88 -3.74
N ASN A 137 17.98 0.28 -3.80
CA ASN A 137 18.57 0.92 -2.63
C ASN A 137 17.59 1.96 -2.05
N ILE A 138 17.20 1.76 -0.79
CA ILE A 138 16.30 2.68 -0.08
C ILE A 138 17.00 3.45 1.05
N THR A 139 18.19 3.02 1.50
CA THR A 139 18.83 3.58 2.70
C THR A 139 19.30 5.02 2.52
N ASN A 140 19.49 5.46 1.28
CA ASN A 140 19.96 6.81 0.97
C ASN A 140 18.82 7.80 0.69
N GLU A 141 17.59 7.31 0.52
CA GLU A 141 16.44 8.11 0.06
C GLU A 141 15.27 8.09 1.07
N TRP A 142 15.39 7.30 2.14
CA TRP A 142 14.35 7.12 3.16
C TRP A 142 14.91 7.39 4.55
N ASP A 143 14.07 7.97 5.41
CA ASP A 143 14.43 8.20 6.80
C ASP A 143 14.26 6.90 7.61
N LYS A 144 15.36 6.44 8.23
CA LYS A 144 15.30 5.32 9.18
C LYS A 144 14.72 5.81 10.49
N VAL A 145 13.51 5.38 10.81
CA VAL A 145 12.87 5.61 12.10
C VAL A 145 12.97 4.35 12.94
N THR A 146 13.43 4.50 14.18
CA THR A 146 13.40 3.43 15.18
C THR A 146 12.09 3.52 15.94
N GLU A 147 11.28 2.46 15.93
CA GLU A 147 10.15 2.37 16.85
C GLU A 147 10.71 2.13 18.25
N GLN A 148 10.57 3.12 19.14
CA GLN A 148 10.62 2.85 20.58
C GLN A 148 9.33 2.11 20.93
N ARG A 149 9.42 0.80 21.11
CA ARG A 149 8.36 0.01 21.73
C ARG A 149 8.48 0.06 23.25
#